data_AF-A0A0G0TDP3-F1
#
_entry.id   AF-A0A0G0TDP3-F1
#
_cell.length_a   1.000
_cell.length_b   1.000
_cell.length_c   1.000
_cell.angle_alpha   90.00
_cell.angle_beta   90.00
_cell.angle_gamma   90.00
#
_symmetry.space_group_name_H-M   'P 1'
#
loop_
_entity.id
_entity.type
_entity.pdbx_description
1 polymer ?
#
loop_
_entity_poly.entity_id
_entity_poly.type
_entity_poly.pdbx_seq_one_letter_code
_entity_poly.pdbx_strand_id
1 'polypeptide(L)'
;MKLMGLFGINHDKNERVLSFAFGGYKFKADDKYISYQSAYGRSFKVLKSDIETVSLDSGGAGKNKIKLNSKGTLLAEVELPKGWAEKVQDFILGEIKK
;
A
#
# COMPACT_ATOMS: atom_id res chain seq x y z
N MET A 1 7.18 -33.88 19.01
CA MET A 1 7.32 -32.76 19.98
C MET A 1 7.42 -31.48 19.17
N LYS A 2 6.41 -30.61 19.31
CA LYS A 2 6.16 -29.42 18.48
C LYS A 2 6.87 -28.23 19.15
N LEU A 3 7.85 -27.61 18.51
CA LEU A 3 8.44 -26.36 19.00
C LEU A 3 7.93 -25.22 18.11
N MET A 4 7.10 -24.37 18.70
CA MET A 4 6.69 -23.09 18.13
C MET A 4 7.88 -22.13 18.19
N GLY A 5 8.31 -21.63 17.03
CA GLY A 5 9.23 -20.51 16.89
C GLY A 5 8.63 -19.54 15.88
N LEU A 6 8.25 -18.36 16.37
CA LEU A 6 7.77 -17.21 15.61
C LEU A 6 8.74 -16.85 14.47
N PHE A 7 8.21 -16.16 13.46
CA PHE A 7 8.93 -15.67 12.26
C PHE A 7 9.12 -16.71 11.16
N GLY A 8 7.99 -17.18 10.63
CA GLY A 8 7.95 -17.56 9.23
C GLY A 8 8.26 -16.34 8.38
N ILE A 9 9.53 -16.13 8.04
CA ILE A 9 9.91 -15.33 6.89
C ILE A 9 9.49 -16.17 5.68
N ASN A 10 8.22 -16.07 5.32
CA ASN A 10 7.84 -16.34 3.94
C ASN A 10 8.59 -15.27 3.14
N HIS A 11 9.65 -15.66 2.45
CA HIS A 11 10.00 -14.95 1.23
C HIS A 11 8.83 -15.18 0.29
N ASP A 12 7.84 -14.30 0.39
CA ASP A 12 6.70 -14.17 -0.51
C ASP A 12 7.26 -14.14 -1.93
N LYS A 13 7.17 -15.28 -2.64
CA LYS A 13 7.68 -15.42 -4.01
C LYS A 13 6.92 -14.51 -5.00
N ASN A 14 5.91 -13.78 -4.52
CA ASN A 14 5.04 -12.88 -5.26
C ASN A 14 5.04 -11.43 -4.71
N GLU A 15 6.06 -11.00 -3.96
CA GLU A 15 6.12 -9.58 -3.54
C GLU A 15 6.28 -8.67 -4.77
N ARG A 16 5.29 -7.81 -5.02
CA ARG A 16 5.36 -6.77 -6.05
C ARG A 16 5.70 -5.44 -5.40
N VAL A 17 6.62 -4.71 -6.02
CA VAL A 17 7.10 -3.43 -5.50
C VAL A 17 6.90 -2.33 -6.53
N LEU A 18 6.30 -1.22 -6.09
CA LEU A 18 6.21 0.03 -6.84
C LEU A 18 7.00 1.09 -6.09
N SER A 19 8.00 1.69 -6.75
CA SER A 19 8.89 2.66 -6.12
C SER A 19 8.95 3.97 -6.90
N PHE A 20 9.04 5.09 -6.19
CA PHE A 20 9.23 6.43 -6.75
C PHE A 20 10.41 7.14 -6.09
N ALA A 21 10.84 8.25 -6.71
CA ALA A 21 11.94 9.11 -6.23
C ALA A 21 13.20 8.30 -5.83
N PHE A 22 13.74 7.49 -6.74
CA PHE A 22 14.90 6.63 -6.48
C PHE A 22 14.72 5.70 -5.26
N GLY A 23 13.49 5.28 -4.97
CA GLY A 23 13.16 4.42 -3.84
C GLY A 23 12.86 5.16 -2.54
N GLY A 24 12.71 6.49 -2.57
CA GLY A 24 12.26 7.28 -1.43
C GLY A 24 10.78 7.06 -1.08
N TYR A 25 9.98 6.47 -1.96
CA TYR A 25 8.61 6.06 -1.70
C TYR A 25 8.43 4.65 -2.23
N LYS A 26 8.14 3.69 -1.35
CA LYS A 26 8.00 2.28 -1.71
C LYS A 26 6.63 1.78 -1.30
N PHE A 27 5.89 1.27 -2.26
CA PHE A 27 4.67 0.50 -2.06
C PHE A 27 4.98 -0.96 -2.33
N LYS A 28 4.55 -1.85 -1.45
CA LYS A 28 4.75 -3.29 -1.58
C LYS A 28 3.42 -3.99 -1.43
N ALA A 29 3.18 -4.98 -2.28
CA ALA A 29 2.07 -5.89 -2.18
C ALA A 29 2.64 -7.31 -2.04
N ASP A 30 2.41 -7.93 -0.89
CA ASP A 30 2.68 -9.36 -0.66
C ASP A 30 1.35 -10.14 -0.75
N ASP A 31 1.34 -11.45 -0.47
CA ASP A 31 0.15 -12.29 -0.57
C ASP A 31 -1.01 -11.81 0.33
N LYS A 32 -0.73 -11.08 1.42
CA LYS A 32 -1.72 -10.69 2.43
C LYS A 32 -1.88 -9.20 2.64
N TYR A 33 -0.85 -8.43 2.36
CA TYR A 33 -0.75 -7.04 2.78
C TYR A 33 -0.41 -6.10 1.63
N ILE A 34 -0.94 -4.88 1.75
CA ILE A 34 -0.40 -3.71 1.07
C ILE A 34 0.34 -2.89 2.11
N SER A 35 1.58 -2.54 1.82
CA SER A 35 2.40 -1.69 2.69
C SER A 35 3.03 -0.54 1.93
N TYR A 36 3.34 0.50 2.68
CA TYR A 36 3.97 1.71 2.18
C TYR A 36 5.06 2.15 3.15
N GLN A 37 6.15 2.65 2.60
CA GLN A 37 7.23 3.30 3.34
C GLN A 37 7.75 4.51 2.57
N SER A 38 7.89 5.64 3.26
CA SER A 38 8.54 6.84 2.74
C SER A 38 9.91 7.05 3.36
N ALA A 39 10.76 7.80 2.66
CA ALA A 39 12.06 8.26 3.14
C ALA A 39 11.95 9.16 4.38
N TYR A 40 10.78 9.76 4.59
CA TYR A 40 10.49 10.65 5.72
C TYR A 40 9.83 9.92 6.90
N GLY A 41 9.90 8.58 6.92
CA GLY A 41 9.43 7.75 8.04
C GLY A 41 7.93 7.46 8.09
N ARG A 42 7.12 8.03 7.18
CA ARG A 42 5.69 7.67 7.10
C ARG A 42 5.56 6.27 6.49
N SER A 43 4.77 5.42 7.13
CA SER A 43 4.50 4.07 6.66
C SER A 43 3.10 3.62 7.03
N PHE A 44 2.57 2.64 6.30
CA PHE A 44 1.38 1.89 6.70
C PHE A 44 1.53 0.43 6.27
N LYS A 45 0.77 -0.45 6.91
CA LYS A 45 0.59 -1.84 6.48
C LYS A 45 -0.86 -2.22 6.75
N VAL A 46 -1.57 -2.62 5.71
CA VAL A 46 -2.99 -2.96 5.75
C VAL A 46 -3.21 -4.34 5.13
N LEU A 47 -4.17 -5.10 5.66
CA LEU A 47 -4.57 -6.37 5.07
C LEU A 47 -5.33 -6.12 3.76
N LYS A 48 -4.97 -6.85 2.70
CA LYS A 48 -5.65 -6.79 1.40
C LYS A 48 -7.16 -7.08 1.54
N SER A 49 -7.51 -8.06 2.39
CA SER A 49 -8.90 -8.45 2.68
C SER A 49 -9.74 -7.35 3.30
N ASP A 50 -9.12 -6.37 3.95
CA ASP A 50 -9.82 -5.29 4.61
C ASP A 50 -10.07 -4.11 3.67
N ILE A 51 -9.32 -4.03 2.55
CA ILE A 51 -9.46 -2.95 1.57
C ILE A 51 -10.65 -3.27 0.67
N GLU A 52 -11.72 -2.49 0.81
CA GLU A 52 -12.88 -2.59 -0.07
C GLU A 52 -12.80 -1.59 -1.23
N THR A 53 -12.30 -0.38 -0.96
CA THR A 53 -12.19 0.67 -1.99
C THR A 53 -10.89 1.45 -1.87
N VAL A 54 -10.42 1.94 -3.02
CA VAL A 54 -9.26 2.83 -3.14
C VAL A 54 -9.71 4.10 -3.86
N SER A 55 -9.64 5.25 -3.18
CA SER A 55 -10.06 6.53 -3.75
C SER A 55 -8.90 7.52 -3.86
N LEU A 56 -9.06 8.47 -4.78
CA LEU A 56 -8.16 9.61 -4.95
C LEU A 56 -8.93 10.89 -4.64
N ASP A 57 -8.46 11.63 -3.65
CA ASP A 57 -8.96 12.95 -3.33
C ASP A 57 -7.91 14.01 -3.75
N SER A 58 -8.36 15.21 -4.09
CA SER A 58 -7.44 16.32 -4.36
C SER A 58 -6.75 16.74 -3.06
N GLY A 59 -5.41 16.70 -3.04
CA GLY A 59 -4.60 17.17 -1.91
C GLY A 59 -4.20 18.65 -2.03
N GLY A 60 -4.52 19.30 -3.15
CA GLY A 60 -4.02 20.63 -3.50
C GLY A 60 -2.61 20.61 -4.12
N ALA A 61 -2.19 21.74 -4.69
CA ALA A 61 -0.84 21.97 -5.24
C ALA A 61 -0.29 20.84 -6.17
N GLY A 62 -1.14 20.28 -7.03
CA GLY A 62 -0.74 19.22 -7.98
C GLY A 62 -0.55 17.83 -7.35
N LYS A 63 -1.02 17.63 -6.12
CA LYS A 63 -0.98 16.36 -5.40
C LYS A 63 -2.37 15.78 -5.23
N ASN A 64 -2.41 14.46 -5.11
CA ASN A 64 -3.59 13.71 -4.73
C ASN A 64 -3.31 12.93 -3.44
N LYS A 65 -4.37 12.72 -2.67
CA LYS A 65 -4.39 11.84 -1.51
C LYS A 65 -4.96 10.49 -1.94
N ILE A 66 -4.16 9.45 -1.83
CA ILE A 66 -4.65 8.08 -1.96
C ILE A 66 -5.20 7.62 -0.61
N LYS A 67 -6.43 7.09 -0.63
CA LYS A 67 -7.13 6.58 0.55
C LYS A 67 -7.50 5.12 0.35
N LEU A 68 -7.21 4.30 1.34
CA LEU A 68 -7.65 2.91 1.44
C LEU A 68 -8.79 2.84 2.44
N ASN A 69 -9.95 2.33 2.04
CA ASN A 69 -11.14 2.31 2.91
C ASN A 69 -11.71 0.89 3.06
N SER A 70 -12.27 0.63 4.23
CA SER A 70 -12.99 -0.58 4.62
C SER A 70 -14.35 -0.19 5.21
N LYS A 71 -15.46 -0.59 4.60
CA LYS A 71 -16.83 -0.38 5.13
C LYS A 71 -17.08 1.06 5.59
N GLY A 72 -16.61 2.04 4.81
CA GLY A 72 -16.73 3.47 5.12
C GLY A 72 -15.72 4.01 6.15
N THR A 73 -14.78 3.20 6.62
CA THR A 73 -13.68 3.59 7.51
C THR A 73 -12.38 3.76 6.74
N LEU A 74 -11.65 4.85 6.99
CA LEU A 74 -10.33 5.09 6.42
C LEU A 74 -9.30 4.19 7.12
N LEU A 75 -8.65 3.31 6.36
CA LEU A 75 -7.56 2.45 6.85
C LEU A 75 -6.20 3.16 6.76
N ALA A 76 -5.95 3.85 5.65
CA ALA A 76 -4.69 4.56 5.41
C ALA A 76 -4.89 5.69 4.40
N GLU A 77 -4.14 6.78 4.58
CA GLU A 77 -4.07 7.91 3.65
C GLU A 77 -2.60 8.29 3.39
N VAL A 78 -2.26 8.56 2.13
CA VAL A 78 -0.95 9.13 1.75
C VAL A 78 -1.15 10.20 0.68
N GLU A 79 -0.45 11.32 0.83
CA GLU A 79 -0.40 12.37 -0.19
C GLU A 79 0.81 12.19 -1.10
N LEU A 80 0.58 12.19 -2.42
CA LEU A 80 1.58 11.99 -3.46
C LEU A 80 1.36 12.96 -4.62
N PRO A 81 2.38 13.25 -5.45
CA PRO A 81 2.17 13.89 -6.74
C PRO A 81 1.07 13.19 -7.54
N LYS A 82 0.20 13.93 -8.22
CA LYS A 82 -1.00 13.40 -8.87
C LYS A 82 -0.73 12.15 -9.72
N GLY A 83 0.24 12.23 -10.64
CA GLY A 83 0.58 11.09 -11.52
C GLY A 83 1.20 9.88 -10.79
N TRP A 84 1.71 10.05 -9.57
CA TRP A 84 2.15 8.91 -8.74
C TRP A 84 0.96 8.30 -8.01
N ALA A 85 0.06 9.14 -7.47
CA ALA A 85 -1.14 8.67 -6.79
C ALA A 85 -2.01 7.79 -7.70
N GLU A 86 -2.21 8.19 -8.96
CA GLU A 86 -2.93 7.41 -9.98
C GLU A 86 -2.27 6.04 -10.21
N LYS A 87 -0.94 6.00 -10.39
CA LYS A 87 -0.19 4.74 -10.53
C LYS A 87 -0.28 3.84 -9.30
N VAL A 88 -0.28 4.42 -8.10
CA VAL A 88 -0.44 3.66 -6.85
C VAL A 88 -1.86 3.11 -6.75
N GLN A 89 -2.88 3.90 -7.12
CA GLN A 89 -4.25 3.42 -7.15
C GLN A 89 -4.39 2.21 -8.08
N ASP A 90 -3.90 2.31 -9.32
CA ASP A 90 -3.94 1.21 -10.28
C ASP A 90 -3.19 -0.04 -9.76
N PHE A 91 -2.03 0.18 -9.15
CA PHE A 91 -1.25 -0.90 -8.54
C PHE A 91 -2.04 -1.62 -7.44
N ILE A 92 -2.63 -0.89 -6.50
CA ILE A 92 -3.38 -1.49 -5.38
C ILE A 92 -4.66 -2.16 -5.89
N LEU A 93 -5.40 -1.51 -6.80
CA LEU A 93 -6.60 -2.09 -7.41
C LEU A 93 -6.30 -3.39 -8.16
N GLY A 94 -5.15 -3.47 -8.85
CA GLY A 94 -4.69 -4.68 -9.51
C GLY A 94 -4.29 -5.81 -8.55
N GLU A 95 -4.12 -5.52 -7.26
CA GLU A 95 -3.74 -6.49 -6.23
C GLU A 95 -4.92 -6.95 -5.37
N ILE A 96 -5.99 -6.17 -5.25
CA ILE A 96 -7.19 -6.53 -4.47
C ILE A 96 -8.31 -7.13 -5.34
N LYS A 97 -8.26 -6.96 -6.67
CA LYS A 97 -9.26 -7.52 -7.61
C LYS A 97 -8.89 -8.91 -8.15
N LYS A 98 -7.75 -9.47 -7.74
CA LYS A 98 -7.32 -10.84 -8.08
C LYS A 98 -7.93 -11.83 -7.11
#